data_AF-X1TZG0-F1
#
_entry.id   AF-X1TZG0-F1
#
_cell.length_a   1.000
_cell.length_b   1.000
_cell.length_c   1.000
_cell.angle_alpha   90.00
_cell.angle_beta   90.00
_cell.angle_gamma   90.00
#
_symmetry.space_group_name_H-M   'P 1'
#
loop_
_entity.id
_entity.type
_entity.pdbx_description
1 polymer ?
#
loop_
_entity_poly.entity_id
_entity_poly.type
_entity_poly.pdbx_seq_one_letter_code
_entity_poly.pdbx_strand_id
1 'polypeptide(L)'
;RYTFSRGVKPHLLIDVCNALGDGRSTGGKVKIIQENHEVEGSVRTFGTFSGRYGGVKVYFVAQFDRAFKTFGIWNDEAFYPGQEWAEGEDIGVDLGFSNNDSASEVGLKLAISYVSIDNARDNLEAEAGNRHFEEILTSAQHSWEKKLSLIKIDGATNAQSTIFYTALYRAFQMPTVFNDVNGEYFGFDKQVHQANGFRYFTDLSLWDTFRTLHPLYNIIAPGDQRDMMVSLVRMAREGGWLPRWPSGNGYTGSMLGTPADITITDAWLKGIRDFYKVDLFIKFIVHWV
;
A
#
# COMPACT_ATOMS: atom_id res chain seq x y z
N ARG A 1 17.59 5.26 1.75
CA ARG A 1 18.95 5.77 2.02
C ARG A 1 19.40 6.59 0.82
N TYR A 2 19.76 7.84 1.04
CA TYR A 2 20.26 8.75 0.02
C TYR A 2 21.73 9.04 0.29
N THR A 3 22.58 8.89 -0.71
CA THR A 3 24.03 9.13 -0.60
C THR A 3 24.39 10.37 -1.41
N PHE A 4 24.97 11.35 -0.74
CA PHE A 4 25.37 12.64 -1.32
C PHE A 4 26.88 12.67 -1.53
N SER A 5 27.29 13.06 -2.74
CA SER A 5 28.69 13.26 -3.10
C SER A 5 29.34 14.37 -2.28
N ARG A 6 30.66 14.28 -2.12
CA ARG A 6 31.46 15.32 -1.47
C ARG A 6 31.21 16.70 -2.09
N GLY A 7 31.01 17.71 -1.25
CA GLY A 7 30.78 19.10 -1.68
C GLY A 7 29.33 19.42 -2.09
N VAL A 8 28.44 18.43 -2.13
CA VAL A 8 27.01 18.64 -2.35
C VAL A 8 26.32 18.84 -1.01
N LYS A 9 25.54 19.92 -0.87
CA LYS A 9 24.69 20.13 0.31
C LYS A 9 23.53 19.13 0.28
N PRO A 10 23.38 18.26 1.28
CA PRO A 10 22.30 17.28 1.28
C PRO A 10 20.95 17.96 1.47
N HIS A 11 20.04 17.76 0.51
CA HIS A 11 18.65 18.19 0.57
C HIS A 11 17.74 17.04 0.16
N LEU A 12 16.61 16.89 0.84
CA LEU A 12 15.52 16.00 0.45
C LEU A 12 14.23 16.80 0.36
N LEU A 13 13.54 16.63 -0.77
CA LEU A 13 12.23 17.21 -1.00
C LEU A 13 11.17 16.12 -0.85
N ILE A 14 10.07 16.42 -0.14
CA ILE A 14 8.87 15.59 -0.16
C ILE A 14 7.74 16.43 -0.73
N ASP A 15 7.36 16.12 -1.96
CA ASP A 15 6.17 16.65 -2.61
C ASP A 15 4.95 15.85 -2.14
N VAL A 16 4.12 16.50 -1.32
CA VAL A 16 2.95 15.87 -0.67
C VAL A 16 1.78 15.77 -1.64
N CYS A 17 1.73 16.65 -2.64
CA CYS A 17 0.62 16.75 -3.58
C CYS A 17 0.91 16.10 -4.94
N ASN A 18 2.11 15.57 -5.17
CA ASN A 18 2.43 14.84 -6.39
C ASN A 18 1.44 13.68 -6.66
N ALA A 19 1.05 13.53 -7.93
CA ALA A 19 0.17 12.47 -8.40
C ALA A 19 0.71 11.84 -9.70
N LEU A 20 0.42 10.56 -9.91
CA LEU A 20 0.89 9.82 -11.08
C LEU A 20 0.07 10.13 -12.34
N GLY A 21 0.76 10.40 -13.45
CA GLY A 21 0.14 10.59 -14.77
C GLY A 21 -0.84 11.75 -14.78
N ASP A 22 -2.02 11.54 -15.37
CA ASP A 22 -3.13 12.52 -15.36
C ASP A 22 -3.91 12.55 -14.04
N GLY A 23 -3.38 11.90 -12.99
CA GLY A 23 -3.95 11.94 -11.65
C GLY A 23 -3.82 13.33 -11.03
N ARG A 24 -4.61 13.56 -9.98
CA ARG A 24 -4.53 14.79 -9.17
C ARG A 24 -4.60 14.46 -7.70
N SER A 25 -4.19 15.40 -6.87
CA SER A 25 -4.37 15.33 -5.42
C SER A 25 -5.14 16.57 -4.94
N THR A 26 -5.68 16.53 -3.72
CA THR A 26 -6.29 17.68 -3.07
C THR A 26 -6.15 17.62 -1.56
N GLY A 27 -6.26 18.77 -0.89
CA GLY A 27 -6.30 18.86 0.57
C GLY A 27 -5.04 18.29 1.22
N GLY A 28 -3.88 18.63 0.63
CA GLY A 28 -2.58 18.32 1.21
C GLY A 28 -2.42 18.99 2.56
N LYS A 29 -1.88 18.26 3.52
CA LYS A 29 -1.46 18.78 4.84
C LYS A 29 -0.09 18.24 5.13
N VAL A 30 0.80 19.08 5.66
CA VAL A 30 2.13 18.67 6.07
C VAL A 30 2.55 19.39 7.35
N LYS A 31 3.27 18.66 8.20
CA LYS A 31 3.88 19.18 9.41
C LYS A 31 5.29 18.64 9.57
N ILE A 32 6.25 19.52 9.84
CA ILE A 32 7.64 19.20 10.20
C ILE A 32 7.72 19.22 11.72
N ILE A 33 8.22 18.15 12.32
CA ILE A 33 8.40 17.98 13.76
C ILE A 33 9.90 17.85 14.01
N GLN A 34 10.55 18.98 14.30
CA GLN A 34 12.00 19.04 14.39
C GLN A 34 12.56 18.19 15.53
N GLU A 35 11.91 18.15 16.70
CA GLU A 35 12.44 17.42 17.87
C GLU A 35 12.57 15.91 17.59
N ASN A 36 11.71 15.39 16.71
CA ASN A 36 11.71 13.99 16.33
C ASN A 36 12.42 13.72 15.00
N HIS A 37 12.90 14.74 14.28
CA HIS A 37 13.35 14.59 12.89
C HIS A 37 12.28 13.92 12.00
N GLU A 38 11.03 14.34 12.15
CA GLU A 38 9.87 13.71 11.55
C GLU A 38 9.14 14.71 10.63
N VAL A 39 8.54 14.20 9.55
CA VAL A 39 7.53 14.90 8.76
C VAL A 39 6.29 14.02 8.69
N GLU A 40 5.15 14.58 9.06
CA GLU A 40 3.85 13.92 8.97
C GLU A 40 2.94 14.69 8.01
N GLY A 41 1.98 13.99 7.40
CA GLY A 41 1.05 14.66 6.52
C GLY A 41 -0.04 13.76 5.96
N SER A 42 -0.92 14.37 5.18
CA SER A 42 -1.98 13.64 4.50
C SER A 42 -2.34 14.30 3.18
N VAL A 43 -2.82 13.49 2.24
CA VAL A 43 -3.30 13.98 0.94
C VAL A 43 -4.39 13.05 0.43
N ARG A 44 -5.37 13.60 -0.32
CA ARG A 44 -6.34 12.78 -1.04
C ARG A 44 -5.95 12.69 -2.51
N THR A 45 -5.77 11.49 -3.03
CA THR A 45 -5.35 11.25 -4.41
C THR A 45 -6.49 10.70 -5.28
N PHE A 46 -6.53 11.14 -6.53
CA PHE A 46 -7.51 10.79 -7.54
C PHE A 46 -6.77 10.31 -8.79
N GLY A 47 -6.81 9.01 -9.06
CA GLY A 47 -6.39 8.41 -10.32
C GLY A 47 -7.58 7.89 -11.12
N THR A 48 -7.30 7.20 -12.22
CA THR A 48 -8.32 6.61 -13.13
C THR A 48 -9.40 5.79 -12.42
N PHE A 49 -9.00 5.05 -11.38
CA PHE A 49 -9.90 4.23 -10.57
C PHE A 49 -10.41 4.97 -9.33
N SER A 50 -9.51 5.53 -8.51
CA SER A 50 -9.93 6.16 -7.26
C SER A 50 -10.81 7.40 -7.46
N GLY A 51 -10.67 8.10 -8.60
CA GLY A 51 -11.56 9.19 -8.98
C GLY A 51 -13.03 8.80 -9.07
N ARG A 52 -13.35 7.53 -9.34
CA ARG A 52 -14.72 7.03 -9.51
C ARG A 52 -15.49 6.88 -8.21
N TYR A 53 -14.81 6.95 -7.06
CA TYR A 53 -15.42 6.79 -5.73
C TYR A 53 -14.99 7.87 -4.71
N GLY A 54 -14.48 9.01 -5.19
CA GLY A 54 -14.13 10.15 -4.34
C GLY A 54 -12.67 10.18 -3.85
N GLY A 55 -11.78 9.46 -4.53
CA GLY A 55 -10.35 9.41 -4.22
C GLY A 55 -10.03 8.57 -2.98
N VAL A 56 -8.73 8.37 -2.76
CA VAL A 56 -8.20 7.68 -1.57
C VAL A 56 -7.43 8.69 -0.74
N LYS A 57 -7.74 8.77 0.56
CA LYS A 57 -6.94 9.59 1.49
C LYS A 57 -5.80 8.74 2.03
N VAL A 58 -4.60 9.29 1.97
CA VAL A 58 -3.38 8.68 2.50
C VAL A 58 -2.82 9.59 3.57
N TYR A 59 -2.42 8.99 4.68
CA TYR A 59 -1.66 9.59 5.77
C TYR A 59 -0.25 9.03 5.71
N PHE A 60 0.75 9.84 6.04
CA PHE A 60 2.13 9.38 6.08
C PHE A 60 2.88 9.94 7.28
N VAL A 61 3.90 9.19 7.70
CA VAL A 61 4.93 9.61 8.64
C VAL A 61 6.29 9.25 8.05
N ALA A 62 7.18 10.23 7.98
CA ALA A 62 8.52 10.14 7.45
C ALA A 62 9.54 10.49 8.55
N GLN A 63 10.33 9.51 8.97
CA GLN A 63 11.34 9.62 10.02
C GLN A 63 12.74 9.64 9.42
N PHE A 64 13.53 10.64 9.80
CA PHE A 64 14.90 10.82 9.34
C PHE A 64 15.90 10.45 10.42
N ASP A 65 17.06 9.93 10.02
CA ASP A 65 18.15 9.57 10.94
C ASP A 65 19.07 10.75 11.30
N ARG A 66 18.75 11.94 10.78
CA ARG A 66 19.54 13.16 10.96
C ARG A 66 18.64 14.36 11.20
N ALA A 67 19.14 15.27 12.04
CA ALA A 67 18.49 16.55 12.31
C ALA A 67 18.42 17.44 11.06
N PHE A 68 17.31 18.16 10.91
CA PHE A 68 17.14 19.19 9.90
C PHE A 68 18.00 20.40 10.27
N LYS A 69 18.96 20.76 9.41
CA LYS A 69 19.78 21.97 9.57
C LYS A 69 19.05 23.21 9.07
N THR A 70 18.33 23.04 7.97
CA THR A 70 17.41 24.02 7.40
C THR A 70 16.15 23.28 6.99
N PHE A 71 15.02 23.95 7.08
CA PHE A 71 13.77 23.39 6.57
C PHE A 71 12.87 24.52 6.10
N GLY A 72 11.88 24.18 5.29
CA GLY A 72 10.81 25.08 4.91
C GLY A 72 9.75 24.33 4.12
N ILE A 73 8.65 25.02 3.87
CA ILE A 73 7.53 24.48 3.10
C ILE A 73 7.37 25.34 1.84
N TRP A 74 7.15 24.69 0.70
CA TRP A 74 6.56 25.37 -0.45
C TRP A 74 5.05 25.21 -0.43
N ASN A 75 4.36 26.25 -0.87
CA ASN A 75 2.93 26.24 -1.14
C ASN A 75 2.70 27.03 -2.43
N ASP A 76 2.22 26.33 -3.46
CA ASP A 76 2.25 26.77 -4.85
C ASP A 76 3.68 27.24 -5.21
N GLU A 77 3.82 28.44 -5.78
CA GLU A 77 5.11 29.01 -6.21
C GLU A 77 5.94 29.62 -5.06
N ALA A 78 5.37 29.75 -3.85
CA ALA A 78 6.01 30.44 -2.74
C ALA A 78 6.72 29.47 -1.80
N PHE A 79 7.95 29.80 -1.41
CA PHE A 79 8.73 29.06 -0.41
C PHE A 79 8.83 29.84 0.90
N TYR A 80 8.58 29.16 2.01
CA TYR A 80 8.56 29.73 3.35
C TYR A 80 9.62 29.06 4.24
N PRO A 81 10.84 29.62 4.33
CA PRO A 81 11.89 29.10 5.19
C PRO A 81 11.45 29.09 6.67
N GLY A 82 11.72 28.00 7.37
CA GLY A 82 11.38 27.83 8.79
C GLY A 82 9.90 27.59 9.07
N GLN A 83 9.04 27.49 8.05
CA GLN A 83 7.64 27.14 8.24
C GLN A 83 7.51 25.64 8.52
N GLU A 84 6.81 25.31 9.61
CA GLU A 84 6.66 23.92 10.08
C GLU A 84 5.34 23.28 9.67
N TRP A 85 4.34 24.05 9.25
CA TRP A 85 3.02 23.52 8.91
C TRP A 85 2.39 24.24 7.73
N ALA A 86 1.72 23.50 6.86
CA ALA A 86 0.86 24.07 5.83
C ALA A 86 -0.29 23.12 5.44
N GLU A 87 -1.30 23.72 4.82
CA GLU A 87 -2.38 23.06 4.11
C GLU A 87 -2.54 23.76 2.75
N GLY A 88 -2.74 22.97 1.69
CA GLY A 88 -2.83 23.49 0.34
C GLY A 88 -3.04 22.40 -0.71
N GLU A 89 -3.13 22.82 -1.97
CA GLU A 89 -3.36 21.94 -3.12
C GLU A 89 -2.05 21.56 -3.83
N ASP A 90 -1.00 22.36 -3.68
CA ASP A 90 0.37 22.07 -4.10
C ASP A 90 1.34 22.44 -2.98
N ILE A 91 1.69 21.46 -2.14
CA ILE A 91 2.57 21.68 -1.00
C ILE A 91 3.64 20.59 -0.89
N GLY A 92 4.74 20.95 -0.26
CA GLY A 92 5.74 19.99 0.18
C GLY A 92 6.83 20.62 1.03
N VAL A 93 7.79 19.79 1.44
CA VAL A 93 8.85 20.19 2.38
C VAL A 93 10.22 20.12 1.71
N ASP A 94 11.05 21.12 1.96
CA ASP A 94 12.49 21.10 1.69
C ASP A 94 13.24 20.92 3.01
N LEU A 95 14.02 19.85 3.10
CA LEU A 95 14.80 19.50 4.29
C LEU A 95 16.28 19.47 3.93
N GLY A 96 17.04 20.42 4.49
CA GLY A 96 18.48 20.49 4.36
C GLY A 96 19.19 19.90 5.58
N PHE A 97 20.27 19.17 5.35
CA PHE A 97 21.05 18.52 6.41
C PHE A 97 22.47 19.08 6.48
N SER A 98 23.16 18.85 7.61
CA SER A 98 24.55 19.28 7.76
C SER A 98 25.45 18.67 6.67
N ASN A 99 26.33 19.49 6.10
CA ASN A 99 27.38 19.03 5.21
C ASN A 99 28.70 19.00 6.00
N ASN A 100 29.40 17.87 5.99
CA ASN A 100 30.66 17.69 6.71
C ASN A 100 31.86 17.58 5.76
N ASP A 101 31.75 18.07 4.52
CA ASP A 101 32.80 18.02 3.48
C ASP A 101 33.33 16.61 3.13
N SER A 102 32.58 15.57 3.52
CA SER A 102 32.73 14.17 3.15
C SER A 102 31.48 13.68 2.43
N ALA A 103 31.56 12.49 1.80
CA ALA A 103 30.33 11.79 1.43
C ALA A 103 29.44 11.64 2.67
N SER A 104 28.14 11.89 2.51
CA SER A 104 27.18 11.81 3.61
C SER A 104 25.95 11.05 3.18
N GLU A 105 25.38 10.31 4.13
CA GLU A 105 24.14 9.58 3.91
C GLU A 105 23.02 10.22 4.72
N VAL A 106 21.80 10.10 4.19
CA VAL A 106 20.56 10.43 4.88
C VAL A 106 19.63 9.21 4.77
N GLY A 107 19.28 8.65 5.92
CA GLY A 107 18.27 7.62 6.06
C GLY A 107 16.88 8.24 6.17
N LEU A 108 15.93 7.63 5.48
CA LEU A 108 14.51 7.94 5.55
C LEU A 108 13.77 6.63 5.75
N LYS A 109 12.91 6.58 6.77
CA LYS A 109 11.88 5.55 6.94
C LYS A 109 10.54 6.24 6.72
N LEU A 110 9.70 5.66 5.88
CA LEU A 110 8.38 6.22 5.56
C LEU A 110 7.34 5.11 5.70
N ALA A 111 6.26 5.43 6.38
CA ALA A 111 5.09 4.58 6.49
C ALA A 111 3.84 5.36 6.06
N ILE A 112 2.85 4.62 5.59
CA ILE A 112 1.55 5.15 5.20
C ILE A 112 0.43 4.46 5.98
N SER A 113 -0.72 5.13 6.06
CA SER A 113 -1.99 4.56 6.48
C SER A 113 -3.12 5.16 5.65
N TYR A 114 -4.19 4.41 5.47
CA TYR A 114 -5.43 4.91 4.87
C TYR A 114 -6.48 5.33 5.92
N VAL A 115 -6.12 5.28 7.21
CA VAL A 115 -6.99 5.56 8.35
C VAL A 115 -6.56 6.84 9.07
N SER A 116 -5.30 6.93 9.53
CA SER A 116 -4.84 8.06 10.36
C SER A 116 -3.31 8.25 10.35
N ILE A 117 -2.85 9.41 10.85
CA ILE A 117 -1.42 9.65 11.14
C ILE A 117 -0.91 8.68 12.21
N ASP A 118 -1.69 8.45 13.27
CA ASP A 118 -1.28 7.59 14.38
C ASP A 118 -1.06 6.16 13.89
N ASN A 119 -1.93 5.65 13.03
CA ASN A 119 -1.74 4.33 12.43
C ASN A 119 -0.51 4.29 11.51
N ALA A 120 -0.24 5.35 10.75
CA ALA A 120 1.00 5.42 9.95
C ALA A 120 2.25 5.40 10.85
N ARG A 121 2.21 6.05 12.02
CA ARG A 121 3.29 6.01 13.01
C ARG A 121 3.45 4.62 13.64
N ASP A 122 2.35 3.98 14.01
CA ASP A 122 2.34 2.61 14.55
C ASP A 122 2.88 1.60 13.52
N ASN A 123 2.51 1.76 12.24
CA ASN A 123 3.06 0.96 11.14
C ASN A 123 4.58 1.14 11.05
N LEU A 124 5.07 2.38 11.11
CA LEU A 124 6.50 2.69 11.06
C LEU A 124 7.27 2.01 12.20
N GLU A 125 6.76 2.11 13.42
CA GLU A 125 7.42 1.56 14.61
C GLU A 125 7.44 0.03 14.58
N ALA A 126 6.31 -0.60 14.24
CA ALA A 126 6.21 -2.06 14.18
C ALA A 126 7.07 -2.65 13.04
N GLU A 127 7.07 -2.03 11.86
CA GLU A 127 7.67 -2.60 10.64
C GLU A 127 9.09 -2.12 10.34
N ALA A 128 9.53 -1.00 10.91
CA ALA A 128 10.89 -0.51 10.79
C ALA A 128 11.53 -0.25 12.16
N GLY A 129 10.84 0.47 13.06
CA GLY A 129 11.33 0.81 14.40
C GLY A 129 12.77 1.34 14.36
N ASN A 130 13.65 0.80 15.19
CA ASN A 130 15.07 1.17 15.23
C ASN A 130 15.96 0.46 14.19
N ARG A 131 15.43 -0.42 13.33
CA ARG A 131 16.24 -1.19 12.37
C ARG A 131 16.95 -0.30 11.36
N HIS A 132 18.16 -0.70 10.98
CA HIS A 132 18.93 -0.05 9.92
C HIS A 132 18.54 -0.57 8.54
N PHE A 133 18.96 0.15 7.49
CA PHE A 133 18.63 -0.18 6.11
C PHE A 133 19.00 -1.62 5.73
N GLU A 134 20.16 -2.13 6.17
CA GLU A 134 20.62 -3.48 5.80
C GLU A 134 19.84 -4.60 6.48
N GLU A 135 19.32 -4.35 7.69
CA GLU A 135 18.44 -5.28 8.38
C GLU A 135 17.09 -5.38 7.66
N ILE A 136 16.54 -4.23 7.24
CA ILE A 136 15.31 -4.16 6.45
C ILE A 136 15.51 -4.84 5.08
N LEU A 137 16.63 -4.57 4.40
CA LEU A 137 16.97 -5.21 3.13
C LEU A 137 17.06 -6.72 3.25
N THR A 138 17.77 -7.22 4.27
CA THR A 138 17.92 -8.66 4.52
C THR A 138 16.57 -9.31 4.83
N SER A 139 15.74 -8.67 5.66
CA SER A 139 14.39 -9.14 5.97
C SER A 139 13.49 -9.19 4.72
N ALA A 140 13.59 -8.20 3.84
CA ALA A 140 12.86 -8.15 2.58
C ALA A 140 13.31 -9.28 1.63
N GLN A 141 14.62 -9.50 1.50
CA GLN A 141 15.19 -10.60 0.69
C GLN A 141 14.72 -11.95 1.21
N HIS A 142 14.75 -12.18 2.53
CA HIS A 142 14.27 -13.43 3.13
C HIS A 142 12.77 -13.65 2.89
N SER A 143 11.97 -12.59 2.98
CA SER A 143 10.53 -12.65 2.71
C SER A 143 10.25 -13.01 1.25
N TRP A 144 11.01 -12.43 0.31
CA TRP A 144 10.92 -12.78 -1.10
C TRP A 144 11.40 -14.21 -1.38
N GLU A 145 12.50 -14.64 -0.79
CA GLU A 145 12.99 -16.03 -0.94
C GLU A 145 11.93 -17.04 -0.47
N LYS A 146 11.26 -16.77 0.66
CA LYS A 146 10.15 -17.60 1.14
C LYS A 146 9.00 -17.67 0.13
N LYS A 147 8.64 -16.56 -0.53
CA LYS A 147 7.58 -16.54 -1.56
C LYS A 147 8.01 -17.23 -2.85
N LEU A 148 9.23 -16.97 -3.33
CA LEU A 148 9.73 -17.55 -4.58
C LEU A 148 9.99 -19.06 -4.44
N SER A 149 10.36 -19.54 -3.25
CA SER A 149 10.58 -20.96 -2.97
C SER A 149 9.31 -21.81 -2.89
N LEU A 150 8.12 -21.20 -3.00
CA LEU A 150 6.84 -21.93 -3.11
C LEU A 150 6.78 -22.84 -4.34
N ILE A 151 7.55 -22.52 -5.39
CA ILE A 151 7.75 -23.40 -6.55
C ILE A 151 9.25 -23.49 -6.81
N LYS A 152 9.76 -24.73 -6.89
CA LYS A 152 11.13 -25.01 -7.32
C LYS A 152 11.09 -25.66 -8.69
N ILE A 153 11.93 -25.16 -9.60
CA ILE A 153 12.06 -25.67 -10.96
C ILE A 153 13.45 -26.30 -11.15
N ASP A 154 13.50 -27.46 -11.80
CA ASP A 154 14.74 -28.17 -12.12
C ASP A 154 14.97 -28.20 -13.64
N GLY A 155 16.23 -28.26 -14.06
CA GLY A 155 16.61 -28.38 -15.48
C GLY A 155 16.43 -27.11 -16.33
N ALA A 156 16.04 -25.99 -15.72
CA ALA A 156 15.92 -24.70 -16.40
C ALA A 156 17.29 -24.05 -16.64
N THR A 157 17.46 -23.43 -17.80
CA THR A 157 18.59 -22.52 -18.07
C THR A 157 18.47 -21.24 -17.23
N ASN A 158 19.57 -20.49 -17.06
CA ASN A 158 19.54 -19.20 -16.35
C ASN A 158 18.49 -18.24 -16.91
N ALA A 159 18.31 -18.19 -18.23
CA ALA A 159 17.30 -17.34 -18.86
C ALA A 159 15.86 -17.78 -18.51
N GLN A 160 15.60 -19.09 -18.53
CA GLN A 160 14.29 -19.65 -18.14
C GLN A 160 13.99 -19.42 -16.66
N SER A 161 14.98 -19.60 -15.78
CA SER A 161 14.85 -19.32 -14.35
C SER A 161 14.56 -17.85 -14.08
N THR A 162 15.25 -16.93 -14.76
CA THR A 162 14.96 -15.49 -14.65
C THR A 162 13.54 -15.17 -15.09
N ILE A 163 13.07 -15.69 -16.23
CA ILE A 163 11.70 -15.47 -16.70
C ILE A 163 10.69 -16.00 -15.67
N PHE A 164 10.87 -17.22 -15.19
CA PHE A 164 9.95 -17.87 -14.27
C PHE A 164 9.86 -17.14 -12.93
N TYR A 165 10.99 -16.90 -12.25
CA TYR A 165 10.97 -16.26 -10.94
C TYR A 165 10.61 -14.77 -11.01
N THR A 166 10.89 -14.09 -12.13
CA THR A 166 10.36 -12.73 -12.35
C THR A 166 8.84 -12.73 -12.51
N ALA A 167 8.28 -13.72 -13.22
CA ALA A 167 6.83 -13.86 -13.33
C ALA A 167 6.17 -14.20 -11.99
N LEU A 168 6.78 -15.09 -11.19
CA LEU A 168 6.31 -15.41 -9.84
C LEU A 168 6.41 -14.22 -8.89
N TYR A 169 7.50 -13.45 -8.95
CA TYR A 169 7.64 -12.18 -8.24
C TYR A 169 6.48 -11.22 -8.58
N ARG A 170 6.20 -11.03 -9.88
CA ARG A 170 5.10 -10.17 -10.35
C ARG A 170 3.72 -10.66 -9.89
N ALA A 171 3.53 -11.99 -9.80
CA ALA A 171 2.28 -12.55 -9.30
C ALA A 171 1.98 -12.03 -7.89
N PHE A 172 2.98 -12.00 -7.00
CA PHE A 172 2.83 -11.59 -5.59
C PHE A 172 2.92 -10.07 -5.33
N GLN A 173 2.99 -9.22 -6.36
CA GLN A 173 2.95 -7.76 -6.16
C GLN A 173 1.55 -7.22 -5.84
N MET A 174 0.51 -7.94 -6.27
CA MET A 174 -0.90 -7.62 -6.02
C MET A 174 -1.68 -8.92 -5.79
N PRO A 175 -2.81 -8.93 -5.05
CA PRO A 175 -3.45 -7.86 -4.27
C PRO A 175 -2.58 -7.22 -3.17
N THR A 176 -2.91 -6.01 -2.73
CA THR A 176 -2.17 -5.25 -1.70
C THR A 176 -2.87 -5.34 -0.34
N VAL A 177 -2.09 -5.39 0.74
CA VAL A 177 -2.64 -5.27 2.10
C VAL A 177 -3.07 -3.81 2.31
N PHE A 178 -4.28 -3.64 2.85
CA PHE A 178 -4.93 -2.33 3.00
C PHE A 178 -5.45 -2.10 4.44
N ASN A 179 -4.97 -2.89 5.40
CA ASN A 179 -5.13 -2.62 6.82
C ASN A 179 -3.79 -2.24 7.45
N ASP A 180 -3.86 -1.44 8.50
CA ASP A 180 -2.72 -1.07 9.34
C ASP A 180 -2.31 -2.23 10.28
N VAL A 181 -1.16 -2.11 10.96
CA VAL A 181 -0.63 -3.16 11.86
C VAL A 181 -1.54 -3.45 13.04
N ASN A 182 -2.33 -2.46 13.47
CA ASN A 182 -3.35 -2.63 14.50
C ASN A 182 -4.61 -3.36 13.96
N GLY A 183 -4.69 -3.62 12.66
CA GLY A 183 -5.78 -4.28 11.96
C GLY A 183 -6.87 -3.35 11.45
N GLU A 184 -6.81 -2.05 11.69
CA GLU A 184 -7.79 -1.10 11.17
C GLU A 184 -7.68 -0.94 9.66
N TYR A 185 -8.81 -0.77 8.99
CA TYR A 185 -8.87 -0.43 7.56
C TYR A 185 -10.06 0.48 7.25
N PHE A 186 -9.94 1.27 6.20
CA PHE A 186 -11.03 2.14 5.74
C PHE A 186 -11.91 1.42 4.71
N GLY A 187 -13.13 1.08 5.12
CA GLY A 187 -14.07 0.22 4.38
C GLY A 187 -14.80 0.90 3.23
N PHE A 188 -15.60 0.10 2.53
CA PHE A 188 -16.34 0.54 1.34
C PHE A 188 -17.53 1.46 1.66
N ASP A 189 -18.03 1.40 2.89
CA ASP A 189 -19.03 2.29 3.49
C ASP A 189 -18.45 3.62 4.00
N LYS A 190 -17.14 3.84 3.80
CA LYS A 190 -16.40 5.03 4.27
C LYS A 190 -16.34 5.12 5.79
N GLN A 191 -16.38 3.98 6.48
CA GLN A 191 -16.12 3.86 7.92
C GLN A 191 -14.82 3.10 8.18
N VAL A 192 -14.27 3.25 9.38
CA VAL A 192 -13.13 2.44 9.84
C VAL A 192 -13.66 1.10 10.36
N HIS A 193 -13.02 0.01 9.96
CA HIS A 193 -13.35 -1.36 10.34
C HIS A 193 -12.10 -2.09 10.84
N GLN A 194 -12.30 -3.27 11.43
CA GLN A 194 -11.25 -4.08 12.05
C GLN A 194 -11.06 -5.43 11.37
N ALA A 195 -9.84 -5.71 10.89
CA ALA A 195 -9.42 -6.97 10.32
C ALA A 195 -8.99 -7.96 11.43
N ASN A 196 -9.95 -8.76 11.92
CA ASN A 196 -9.72 -9.73 13.00
C ASN A 196 -9.37 -11.12 12.46
N GLY A 197 -8.11 -11.53 12.58
CA GLY A 197 -7.64 -12.86 12.18
C GLY A 197 -7.54 -13.06 10.67
N PHE A 198 -7.30 -11.97 9.93
CA PHE A 198 -7.06 -11.97 8.50
C PHE A 198 -6.37 -10.66 8.09
N ARG A 199 -5.65 -10.64 6.98
CA ARG A 199 -5.22 -9.39 6.33
C ARG A 199 -6.32 -8.92 5.38
N TYR A 200 -6.67 -7.64 5.43
CA TYR A 200 -7.61 -7.05 4.49
C TYR A 200 -6.88 -6.66 3.21
N PHE A 201 -7.24 -7.28 2.09
CA PHE A 201 -6.65 -7.05 0.78
C PHE A 201 -7.57 -6.21 -0.12
N THR A 202 -6.98 -5.32 -0.92
CA THR A 202 -7.65 -4.62 -2.01
C THR A 202 -6.86 -4.73 -3.32
N ASP A 203 -7.22 -3.92 -4.31
CA ASP A 203 -6.60 -3.90 -5.64
C ASP A 203 -6.69 -5.26 -6.35
N LEU A 204 -7.85 -5.91 -6.20
CA LEU A 204 -8.12 -7.18 -6.85
C LEU A 204 -8.61 -6.92 -8.27
N SER A 205 -7.72 -7.06 -9.25
CA SER A 205 -8.00 -6.94 -10.70
C SER A 205 -8.81 -8.13 -11.24
N LEU A 206 -9.94 -8.45 -10.61
CA LEU A 206 -10.57 -9.77 -10.71
C LEU A 206 -10.99 -10.11 -12.12
N TRP A 207 -11.38 -9.13 -12.95
CA TRP A 207 -11.72 -9.41 -14.35
C TRP A 207 -10.60 -10.15 -15.05
N ASP A 208 -9.32 -9.88 -14.75
CA ASP A 208 -8.15 -10.58 -15.31
C ASP A 208 -7.78 -11.80 -14.44
N THR A 209 -7.61 -11.57 -13.15
CA THR A 209 -6.90 -12.47 -12.22
C THR A 209 -7.67 -13.74 -11.88
N PHE A 210 -9.00 -13.78 -12.09
CA PHE A 210 -9.79 -15.00 -11.90
C PHE A 210 -9.34 -16.14 -12.82
N ARG A 211 -8.72 -15.83 -13.97
CA ARG A 211 -8.31 -16.83 -14.98
C ARG A 211 -7.09 -17.64 -14.58
N THR A 212 -6.14 -17.02 -13.88
CA THR A 212 -4.80 -17.60 -13.67
C THR A 212 -4.26 -17.37 -12.27
N LEU A 213 -4.28 -16.13 -11.77
CA LEU A 213 -3.63 -15.76 -10.52
C LEU A 213 -4.36 -16.35 -9.29
N HIS A 214 -5.68 -16.19 -9.19
CA HIS A 214 -6.42 -16.79 -8.06
C HIS A 214 -6.44 -18.33 -8.11
N PRO A 215 -6.60 -18.98 -9.29
CA PRO A 215 -6.37 -20.42 -9.41
C PRO A 215 -4.97 -20.86 -8.95
N LEU A 216 -3.93 -20.08 -9.26
CA LEU A 216 -2.56 -20.34 -8.77
C LEU A 216 -2.49 -20.23 -7.24
N TYR A 217 -3.05 -19.16 -6.66
CA TYR A 217 -3.04 -18.97 -5.20
C TYR A 217 -3.82 -20.03 -4.43
N ASN A 218 -4.89 -20.58 -5.01
CA ASN A 218 -5.58 -21.75 -4.45
C ASN A 218 -4.62 -22.94 -4.23
N ILE A 219 -3.55 -23.04 -5.03
CA ILE A 219 -2.56 -24.14 -4.98
C ILE A 219 -1.37 -23.76 -4.08
N ILE A 220 -0.72 -22.63 -4.36
CA ILE A 220 0.59 -22.32 -3.77
C ILE A 220 0.53 -21.37 -2.56
N ALA A 221 -0.58 -20.64 -2.39
CA ALA A 221 -0.73 -19.63 -1.36
C ALA A 221 -2.14 -19.62 -0.73
N PRO A 222 -2.66 -20.77 -0.25
CA PRO A 222 -4.05 -20.88 0.18
C PRO A 222 -4.41 -19.94 1.34
N GLY A 223 -3.47 -19.59 2.22
CA GLY A 223 -3.69 -18.61 3.29
C GLY A 223 -3.83 -17.17 2.78
N ASP A 224 -3.06 -16.77 1.77
CA ASP A 224 -3.22 -15.45 1.13
C ASP A 224 -4.56 -15.40 0.38
N GLN A 225 -4.88 -16.46 -0.37
CA GLN A 225 -6.13 -16.58 -1.11
C GLN A 225 -7.35 -16.52 -0.18
N ARG A 226 -7.28 -17.19 0.97
CA ARG A 226 -8.29 -17.12 2.02
C ARG A 226 -8.56 -15.68 2.44
N ASP A 227 -7.51 -14.94 2.81
CA ASP A 227 -7.63 -13.56 3.28
C ASP A 227 -8.21 -12.64 2.19
N MET A 228 -7.85 -12.87 0.93
CA MET A 228 -8.45 -12.19 -0.22
C MET A 228 -9.97 -12.47 -0.32
N MET A 229 -10.40 -13.73 -0.11
CA MET A 229 -11.82 -14.08 -0.17
C MET A 229 -12.61 -13.48 1.00
N VAL A 230 -12.03 -13.46 2.21
CA VAL A 230 -12.62 -12.74 3.36
C VAL A 230 -12.79 -11.26 3.00
N SER A 231 -11.78 -10.65 2.38
CA SER A 231 -11.81 -9.24 2.00
C SER A 231 -12.93 -8.93 1.00
N LEU A 232 -13.13 -9.77 -0.02
CA LEU A 232 -14.27 -9.62 -0.95
C LEU A 232 -15.62 -9.71 -0.24
N VAL A 233 -15.76 -10.64 0.71
CA VAL A 233 -17.00 -10.77 1.51
C VAL A 233 -17.22 -9.55 2.40
N ARG A 234 -16.14 -8.95 2.94
CA ARG A 234 -16.21 -7.71 3.73
C ARG A 234 -16.64 -6.53 2.87
N MET A 235 -16.02 -6.36 1.70
CA MET A 235 -16.42 -5.33 0.73
C MET A 235 -17.90 -5.44 0.36
N ALA A 236 -18.43 -6.66 0.17
CA ALA A 236 -19.85 -6.85 -0.11
C ALA A 236 -20.76 -6.50 1.08
N ARG A 237 -20.33 -6.74 2.32
CA ARG A 237 -21.11 -6.37 3.51
C ARG A 237 -21.15 -4.87 3.72
N GLU A 238 -20.01 -4.21 3.55
CA GLU A 238 -19.84 -2.79 3.81
C GLU A 238 -20.41 -1.96 2.65
N GLY A 239 -20.08 -2.35 1.42
CA GLY A 239 -20.49 -1.61 0.22
C GLY A 239 -21.74 -2.15 -0.48
N GLY A 240 -22.33 -3.26 -0.05
CA GLY A 240 -23.60 -3.79 -0.56
C GLY A 240 -23.54 -4.82 -1.69
N TRP A 241 -22.42 -5.06 -2.36
CA TRP A 241 -22.28 -6.11 -3.39
C TRP A 241 -20.84 -6.56 -3.60
N LEU A 242 -20.65 -7.74 -4.21
CA LEU A 242 -19.31 -8.23 -4.53
C LEU A 242 -18.64 -7.32 -5.58
N PRO A 243 -17.43 -6.79 -5.32
CA PRO A 243 -16.78 -5.90 -6.26
C PRO A 243 -16.17 -6.69 -7.42
N ARG A 244 -16.27 -6.16 -8.64
CA ARG A 244 -15.65 -6.75 -9.84
C ARG A 244 -14.18 -6.40 -10.01
N TRP A 245 -13.77 -5.27 -9.45
CA TRP A 245 -12.39 -4.78 -9.43
C TRP A 245 -12.25 -3.76 -8.30
N PRO A 246 -12.23 -4.18 -7.04
CA PRO A 246 -11.97 -3.26 -5.94
C PRO A 246 -10.56 -2.69 -6.09
N SER A 247 -10.40 -1.40 -5.81
CA SER A 247 -9.09 -0.77 -5.67
C SER A 247 -9.18 0.31 -4.60
N GLY A 248 -8.18 0.38 -3.72
CA GLY A 248 -8.28 1.17 -2.49
C GLY A 248 -9.52 0.81 -1.67
N ASN A 249 -10.31 1.81 -1.30
CA ASN A 249 -11.52 1.68 -0.48
C ASN A 249 -12.83 1.84 -1.27
N GLY A 250 -12.86 1.50 -2.56
CA GLY A 250 -14.06 1.71 -3.35
C GLY A 250 -14.24 0.84 -4.59
N TYR A 251 -15.46 0.90 -5.11
CA TYR A 251 -15.84 0.26 -6.36
C TYR A 251 -15.34 1.06 -7.55
N THR A 252 -14.42 0.49 -8.31
CA THR A 252 -13.99 1.11 -9.58
C THR A 252 -15.02 0.94 -10.69
N GLY A 253 -15.93 -0.04 -10.56
CA GLY A 253 -16.90 -0.44 -11.58
C GLY A 253 -16.29 -1.20 -12.77
N SER A 254 -14.96 -1.29 -12.85
CA SER A 254 -14.25 -2.08 -13.87
C SER A 254 -14.25 -3.57 -13.49
N MET A 255 -14.09 -4.52 -14.40
CA MET A 255 -14.57 -4.49 -15.78
C MET A 255 -15.95 -5.18 -15.82
N LEU A 256 -16.16 -6.21 -16.65
CA LEU A 256 -17.48 -6.84 -16.86
C LEU A 256 -17.69 -8.12 -16.03
N GLY A 257 -18.93 -8.60 -15.99
CA GLY A 257 -19.28 -9.92 -15.42
C GLY A 257 -19.25 -9.96 -13.89
N THR A 258 -19.11 -11.16 -13.34
CA THR A 258 -19.15 -11.46 -11.91
C THR A 258 -17.90 -12.23 -11.47
N PRO A 259 -16.67 -11.71 -11.70
CA PRO A 259 -15.44 -12.46 -11.48
C PRO A 259 -15.15 -12.76 -10.00
N ALA A 260 -15.72 -11.97 -9.07
CA ALA A 260 -15.66 -12.25 -7.64
C ALA A 260 -16.39 -13.56 -7.30
N ASP A 261 -17.57 -13.78 -7.87
CA ASP A 261 -18.38 -14.99 -7.68
C ASP A 261 -17.62 -16.23 -8.15
N ILE A 262 -16.98 -16.14 -9.32
CA ILE A 262 -16.14 -17.21 -9.87
C ILE A 262 -14.96 -17.50 -8.93
N THR A 263 -14.25 -16.45 -8.52
CA THR A 263 -13.05 -16.58 -7.68
C THR A 263 -13.37 -17.20 -6.33
N ILE A 264 -14.45 -16.75 -5.69
CA ILE A 264 -14.90 -17.28 -4.40
C ILE A 264 -15.37 -18.74 -4.53
N THR A 265 -16.11 -19.05 -5.60
CA THR A 265 -16.60 -20.41 -5.84
C THR A 265 -15.44 -21.38 -6.08
N ASP A 266 -14.43 -21.00 -6.86
CA ASP A 266 -13.25 -21.82 -7.12
C ASP A 266 -12.48 -22.13 -5.82
N ALA A 267 -12.25 -21.13 -4.98
CA ALA A 267 -11.61 -21.30 -3.68
C ALA A 267 -12.40 -22.26 -2.77
N TRP A 268 -13.73 -22.10 -2.71
CA TRP A 268 -14.61 -22.93 -1.89
C TRP A 268 -14.63 -24.40 -2.32
N LEU A 269 -14.72 -24.64 -3.64
CA LEU A 269 -14.70 -25.98 -4.22
C LEU A 269 -13.36 -26.69 -3.96
N LYS A 270 -12.26 -25.92 -3.90
CA LYS A 270 -10.91 -26.41 -3.58
C LYS A 270 -10.60 -26.48 -2.07
N GLY A 271 -11.58 -26.24 -1.21
CA GLY A 271 -11.47 -26.47 0.24
C GLY A 271 -11.07 -25.27 1.08
N ILE A 272 -10.87 -24.09 0.48
CA ILE A 272 -10.69 -22.84 1.22
C ILE A 272 -12.08 -22.30 1.54
N ARG A 273 -12.55 -22.47 2.79
CA ARG A 273 -13.96 -22.23 3.16
C ARG A 273 -14.17 -21.36 4.37
N ASP A 274 -13.11 -20.98 5.06
CA ASP A 274 -13.07 -20.19 6.30
C ASP A 274 -13.31 -18.69 6.09
N PHE A 275 -14.12 -18.36 5.07
CA PHE A 275 -14.76 -17.08 4.81
C PHE A 275 -16.29 -17.21 4.70
N TYR A 276 -16.82 -18.45 4.70
CA TYR A 276 -18.25 -18.77 4.72
C TYR A 276 -18.74 -18.91 6.17
N LYS A 277 -19.29 -17.84 6.75
CA LYS A 277 -20.47 -18.06 7.61
C LYS A 277 -21.66 -18.14 6.65
N VAL A 278 -22.24 -19.33 6.54
CA VAL A 278 -23.09 -19.84 5.44
C VAL A 278 -24.31 -18.96 5.12
N ASP A 279 -24.79 -18.12 6.03
CA ASP A 279 -25.97 -17.28 5.83
C ASP A 279 -25.79 -16.15 4.80
N LEU A 280 -24.57 -15.88 4.34
CA LEU A 280 -24.26 -14.72 3.51
C LEU A 280 -24.21 -15.02 1.99
N PHE A 281 -23.76 -16.20 1.59
CA PHE A 281 -23.47 -16.49 0.18
C PHE A 281 -24.75 -16.64 -0.65
N ILE A 282 -25.81 -17.18 -0.04
CA ILE A 282 -27.12 -17.35 -0.68
C ILE A 282 -27.80 -15.99 -0.93
N LYS A 283 -27.60 -14.97 -0.08
CA LYS A 283 -28.27 -13.67 -0.28
C LYS A 283 -27.70 -12.86 -1.45
N PHE A 284 -26.38 -12.88 -1.67
CA PHE A 284 -25.74 -12.01 -2.66
C PHE A 284 -25.69 -12.60 -4.07
N ILE A 285 -25.56 -13.92 -4.22
CA ILE A 285 -25.58 -14.56 -5.55
C ILE A 285 -26.99 -14.69 -6.09
N VAL A 286 -27.98 -14.96 -5.22
CA VAL A 286 -29.36 -15.25 -5.67
C VAL A 286 -30.16 -13.97 -5.99
N HIS A 287 -29.75 -12.78 -5.52
CA HIS A 287 -30.47 -11.53 -5.84
C HIS A 287 -30.26 -11.01 -7.28
N TRP A 288 -29.52 -11.73 -8.12
CA TRP A 288 -29.27 -11.40 -9.52
C TRP A 288 -29.84 -12.42 -10.53
N VAL A 289 -30.75 -13.30 -10.08
CA VAL A 289 -31.59 -14.14 -10.96
C VAL A 289 -33.04 -13.72 -10.79
#